data_AF-A0A920W773-F1
#
_entry.id   AF-A0A920W773-F1
#
_cell.length_a   1.000
_cell.length_b   1.000
_cell.length_c   1.000
_cell.angle_alpha   90.00
_cell.angle_beta   90.00
_cell.angle_gamma   90.00
#
_symmetry.space_group_name_H-M   'P 1'
#
loop_
_entity.id
_entity.type
_entity.pdbx_description
1 polymer ?
#
loop_
_entity_poly.entity_id
_entity_poly.type
_entity_poly.pdbx_seq_one_letter_code
_entity_poly.pdbx_strand_id
1 'polypeptide(L)'
;MEFERQENSVLKPLHKPSIDTGMGLGRIVAVLQGKLSNYDTDLFTPLLEAIGKRAGVSYQPLLGHDSNDTTDVSLRVIAAPSSRHDAPDR
;
A
#
# COMPACT_ATOMS: atom_id res chain seq x y z
N MET A 1 13.61 13.37 12.52
CA MET A 1 14.09 12.50 13.60
C MET A 1 14.89 13.30 14.62
N GLU A 2 14.74 12.96 15.89
CA GLU A 2 15.35 13.71 17.01
C GLU A 2 16.31 12.85 17.86
N PHE A 3 16.13 11.53 17.85
CA PHE A 3 16.88 10.60 18.69
C PHE A 3 17.37 9.40 17.91
N GLU A 4 18.51 8.87 18.32
CA GLU A 4 19.02 7.55 17.94
C GLU A 4 18.66 6.54 19.05
N ARG A 5 18.04 5.41 18.68
CA ARG A 5 17.75 4.31 19.62
C ARG A 5 18.95 3.37 19.66
N GLN A 6 19.53 3.19 20.84
CA GLN A 6 20.61 2.24 21.10
C GLN A 6 20.07 0.84 21.44
N GLU A 7 20.92 -0.18 21.35
CA GLU A 7 20.56 -1.60 21.63
C GLU A 7 20.04 -1.80 23.06
N ASN A 8 20.54 -1.03 24.02
CA ASN A 8 20.07 -1.01 25.41
C ASN A 8 18.78 -0.20 25.61
N SER A 9 18.07 0.16 24.53
CA SER A 9 16.84 0.96 24.51
C SER A 9 16.99 2.42 24.98
N VAL A 10 18.20 2.93 25.21
CA VAL A 10 18.45 4.33 25.50
C VAL A 10 18.25 5.18 24.24
N LEU A 11 17.63 6.36 24.39
CA LEU A 11 17.45 7.33 23.32
C LEU A 11 18.49 8.44 23.45
N LYS A 12 19.43 8.51 22.50
CA LYS A 12 20.47 9.54 22.46
C LYS A 12 20.02 10.70 21.56
N PRO A 13 20.08 11.96 22.01
CA PRO A 13 19.77 13.12 21.16
C PRO A 13 20.70 13.18 19.95
N LEU A 14 20.14 13.49 18.78
CA LEU A 14 20.93 13.72 17.58
C LEU A 14 21.59 15.10 17.63
N HIS A 15 22.85 15.17 17.19
CA HIS A 15 23.57 16.44 17.06
C HIS A 15 22.91 17.38 16.02
N LYS A 16 22.23 16.81 15.03
CA LYS A 16 21.43 17.53 14.04
C LYS A 16 20.08 16.83 13.87
N PRO A 17 19.00 17.36 14.46
CA PRO A 17 17.66 16.89 14.21
C PRO A 17 17.27 17.05 12.73
N SER A 18 16.42 16.17 12.25
CA SER A 18 15.90 16.15 10.88
C SER A 18 14.38 16.14 10.88
N ILE A 19 13.76 16.38 9.72
CA ILE A 19 12.34 16.13 9.51
C ILE A 19 12.21 14.94 8.56
N ASP A 20 11.31 14.02 8.89
CA ASP A 20 11.02 12.82 8.09
C ASP A 20 9.52 12.79 7.81
N THR A 21 9.14 13.03 6.55
CA THR A 21 7.74 13.05 6.13
C THR A 21 7.50 11.97 5.09
N GLY A 22 6.43 11.19 5.28
CA GLY A 22 5.95 10.24 4.28
C GLY A 22 4.48 10.49 3.99
N MET A 23 4.12 10.50 2.70
CA MET A 23 2.74 10.48 2.24
C MET A 23 2.56 9.29 1.30
N GLY A 24 1.59 8.42 1.59
CA GLY A 24 1.33 7.26 0.76
C GLY A 24 0.74 7.66 -0.60
N LEU A 25 1.49 7.44 -1.68
CA LEU A 25 1.07 7.77 -3.05
C LEU A 25 -0.30 7.15 -3.39
N GLY A 26 -0.47 5.85 -3.12
CA GLY A 26 -1.74 5.17 -3.38
C GLY A 26 -2.92 5.79 -2.62
N ARG A 27 -2.69 6.26 -1.39
CA ARG A 27 -3.72 6.91 -0.58
C ARG A 27 -4.08 8.30 -1.09
N ILE A 28 -3.09 9.13 -1.42
CA ILE A 28 -3.40 10.48 -1.93
C ILE A 28 -4.08 10.40 -3.29
N VAL A 29 -3.68 9.47 -4.16
CA VAL A 29 -4.34 9.25 -5.45
C VAL A 29 -5.78 8.78 -5.26
N ALA A 30 -6.05 7.87 -4.32
CA ALA A 30 -7.43 7.43 -4.03
C ALA A 30 -8.33 8.61 -3.60
N VAL A 31 -7.83 9.49 -2.72
CA VAL A 31 -8.57 10.70 -2.31
C VAL A 31 -8.81 11.62 -3.50
N LEU A 32 -7.77 11.92 -4.29
CA LEU A 32 -7.87 12.81 -5.45
C LEU A 32 -8.83 12.28 -6.53
N GLN A 33 -8.95 10.95 -6.66
CA GLN A 33 -9.83 10.29 -7.62
C GLN A 33 -11.22 9.95 -7.04
N GLY A 34 -11.51 10.29 -5.78
CA GLY A 34 -12.77 9.98 -5.12
C GLY A 34 -13.03 8.48 -4.97
N LYS A 35 -11.97 7.68 -4.77
CA LYS A 35 -12.03 6.23 -4.59
C LYS A 35 -11.95 5.87 -3.10
N LEU A 36 -12.67 4.82 -2.72
CA LEU A 36 -12.65 4.28 -1.34
C LEU A 36 -11.49 3.31 -1.10
N SER A 37 -10.92 2.76 -2.17
CA SER A 37 -9.80 1.82 -2.12
C SER A 37 -8.64 2.32 -2.97
N ASN A 38 -7.42 2.09 -2.49
CA ASN A 38 -6.20 2.28 -3.28
C ASN A 38 -6.23 1.44 -4.57
N TYR A 39 -6.85 0.24 -4.52
CA TYR A 39 -6.90 -0.70 -5.64
C TYR A 39 -7.87 -0.27 -6.76
N ASP A 40 -8.76 0.69 -6.48
CA ASP A 40 -9.73 1.20 -7.46
C ASP A 40 -9.18 2.42 -8.22
N THR A 41 -7.92 2.77 -7.96
CA THR A 41 -7.20 3.84 -8.66
C THR A 41 -6.55 3.34 -9.93
N ASP A 42 -6.20 4.27 -10.80
CA ASP A 42 -5.41 4.03 -12.01
C ASP A 42 -4.04 3.38 -11.75
N LEU A 43 -3.53 3.43 -10.53
CA LEU A 43 -2.30 2.73 -10.14
C LEU A 43 -2.45 1.20 -10.15
N PHE A 44 -3.66 0.67 -9.97
CA PHE A 44 -3.90 -0.77 -9.79
C PHE A 44 -4.94 -1.35 -10.75
N THR A 45 -5.91 -0.57 -11.23
CA THR A 45 -6.97 -1.09 -12.11
C THR A 45 -6.43 -1.78 -13.37
N PRO A 46 -5.40 -1.28 -14.10
CA PRO A 46 -4.90 -1.97 -15.29
C PRO A 46 -4.27 -3.33 -14.96
N LEU A 47 -3.65 -3.44 -13.77
CA LEU A 47 -3.04 -4.68 -13.30
C LEU A 47 -4.11 -5.70 -12.89
N LEU A 48 -5.11 -5.25 -12.14
CA LEU A 48 -6.25 -6.08 -11.72
C LEU A 48 -7.03 -6.62 -12.92
N GLU A 49 -7.25 -5.79 -13.95
CA GLU A 49 -7.86 -6.20 -15.22
C GLU A 49 -7.02 -7.25 -15.95
N ALA A 50 -5.70 -7.06 -16.02
CA ALA A 50 -4.80 -8.00 -16.67
C ALA A 50 -4.74 -9.36 -15.94
N ILE A 51 -4.72 -9.34 -14.61
CA ILE A 51 -4.76 -10.56 -13.77
C ILE A 51 -6.11 -11.26 -13.96
N GLY A 52 -7.21 -10.52 -13.83
CA GLY A 52 -8.56 -11.05 -13.99
C GLY A 52 -8.76 -11.72 -15.36
N LYS A 53 -8.33 -11.06 -16.44
CA LYS A 53 -8.38 -11.60 -17.79
C LYS A 53 -7.62 -12.93 -17.94
N ARG A 54 -6.47 -13.08 -17.27
CA ARG A 54 -5.68 -14.33 -17.29
C ARG A 54 -6.32 -15.42 -16.43
N ALA A 55 -6.95 -15.05 -15.32
CA ALA A 55 -7.60 -15.96 -14.39
C ALA A 55 -9.05 -16.32 -14.79
N GLY A 56 -9.62 -15.65 -15.80
CA GLY A 56 -11.01 -15.85 -16.21
C GLY A 56 -12.04 -15.26 -15.24
N VAL A 57 -11.63 -14.29 -14.43
CA VAL A 57 -12.48 -13.59 -13.43
C VAL A 57 -12.44 -12.08 -13.66
N SER A 58 -13.38 -11.34 -13.08
CA SER A 58 -13.43 -9.87 -13.19
C SER A 58 -13.34 -9.24 -11.80
N TYR A 59 -12.50 -8.23 -11.65
CA TYR A 59 -12.41 -7.42 -10.44
C TYR A 59 -13.64 -6.51 -10.31
N GLN A 60 -14.22 -6.42 -9.12
CA GLN A 60 -15.30 -5.48 -8.82
C GLN A 60 -14.79 -4.34 -7.90
N PRO A 61 -14.80 -3.07 -8.38
CA PRO A 61 -14.44 -1.92 -7.55
C PRO A 61 -15.40 -1.74 -6.37
N LEU A 62 -14.90 -1.24 -5.24
CA LEU A 62 -15.74 -1.01 -4.05
C LEU A 62 -16.69 0.18 -4.27
N LEU A 63 -17.99 -0.07 -4.17
CA LEU A 63 -19.04 0.95 -4.15
C LEU A 63 -19.71 0.96 -2.77
N GLY A 64 -19.05 1.56 -1.78
CA GLY A 64 -19.64 1.90 -0.48
C GLY A 64 -19.57 0.83 0.63
N HIS A 65 -19.40 -0.46 0.31
CA HIS A 65 -19.18 -1.53 1.31
C HIS A 65 -18.07 -2.48 0.86
N ASP A 66 -17.31 -3.03 1.82
CA ASP A 66 -16.26 -4.01 1.56
C ASP A 66 -16.88 -5.28 0.94
N SER A 67 -16.58 -5.55 -0.33
CA SER A 67 -16.86 -6.86 -0.90
C SER A 67 -15.92 -7.87 -0.23
N ASN A 68 -16.47 -8.75 0.60
CA ASN A 68 -15.78 -9.95 1.10
C ASN A 68 -15.68 -11.04 0.02
N ASP A 69 -15.70 -10.66 -1.26
CA ASP A 69 -15.50 -11.61 -2.34
C ASP A 69 -14.05 -12.09 -2.30
N THR A 70 -13.90 -13.40 -2.07
CA THR A 70 -12.59 -14.05 -1.99
C THR A 70 -11.80 -13.86 -3.30
N THR A 71 -12.51 -13.69 -4.42
CA THR A 71 -11.93 -13.39 -5.74
C THR A 71 -11.27 -12.02 -5.75
N ASP A 72 -11.97 -10.96 -5.33
CA ASP A 72 -11.43 -9.60 -5.28
C ASP A 72 -10.23 -9.51 -4.33
N VAL A 73 -10.31 -10.18 -3.18
CA VAL A 73 -9.19 -10.27 -2.23
C VAL A 73 -7.99 -10.94 -2.89
N SER A 74 -8.19 -12.08 -3.57
CA SER A 74 -7.11 -12.79 -4.25
C SER A 74 -6.47 -11.94 -5.36
N LEU A 75 -7.29 -11.23 -6.14
CA LEU A 75 -6.81 -10.31 -7.17
C LEU A 75 -5.97 -9.18 -6.56
N ARG A 76 -6.40 -8.59 -5.44
CA ARG A 76 -5.64 -7.55 -4.72
C ARG A 76 -4.30 -8.06 -4.18
N VAL A 77 -4.26 -9.28 -3.64
CA VAL A 77 -3.01 -9.92 -3.18
C VAL A 77 -2.03 -10.11 -4.35
N ILE A 78 -2.52 -10.57 -5.50
CA ILE A 78 -1.69 -10.76 -6.71
C ILE A 78 -1.31 -9.44 -7.38
N ALA A 79 -2.08 -8.36 -7.18
CA ALA A 79 -1.77 -7.02 -7.67
C ALA A 79 -0.79 -6.25 -6.76
N ALA A 80 -0.71 -6.62 -5.48
CA ALA A 80 0.25 -6.05 -4.51
C ALA A 80 1.38 -7.01 -4.04
N PRO A 81 2.03 -7.79 -4.91
CA PRO A 81 3.20 -8.56 -4.53
C PRO A 81 4.37 -7.57 -4.46
N SER A 82 4.99 -7.49 -3.29
CA SER A 82 6.27 -6.80 -3.08
C SER A 82 6.22 -5.27 -2.92
N SER A 83 5.58 -4.78 -1.87
CA SER A 83 6.12 -3.61 -1.13
C SER A 83 7.18 -4.00 -0.08
N ARG A 84 7.54 -5.30 -0.01
CA ARG A 84 8.55 -5.86 0.90
C ARG A 84 9.60 -6.68 0.15
N HIS A 85 10.33 -6.09 -0.80
CA HIS A 85 11.55 -6.75 -1.29
C HIS A 85 12.85 -6.19 -0.70
N ASP A 86 12.85 -4.98 -0.12
CA ASP A 86 14.09 -4.31 0.32
C ASP A 86 14.06 -3.83 1.79
N ALA A 87 13.39 -4.56 2.69
CA ALA A 87 13.68 -4.39 4.10
C ALA A 87 14.84 -5.34 4.45
N PRO A 88 16.07 -4.84 4.71
CA PRO A 88 17.09 -5.70 5.30
C PRO A 88 16.51 -6.24 6.61
N ASP A 89 16.58 -7.57 6.75
CA ASP A 89 16.27 -8.30 7.98
C ASP A 89 17.00 -7.58 9.12
N ARG A 90 16.24 -6.97 10.04
CA ARG A 90 16.76 -6.30 11.22
C ARG A 90 16.51 -7.16 12.43
#